data_AF-A0A1W1C0G4-F1
#
_entry.id   AF-A0A1W1C0G4-F1
#
_cell.length_a   1.000
_cell.length_b   1.000
_cell.length_c   1.000
_cell.angle_alpha   90.00
_cell.angle_beta   90.00
_cell.angle_gamma   90.00
#
_symmetry.space_group_name_H-M   'P 1'
#
loop_
_entity.id
_entity.type
_entity.pdbx_description
1 polymer ?
#
loop_
_entity_poly.entity_id
_entity_poly.type
_entity_poly.pdbx_seq_one_letter_code
_entity_poly.pdbx_strand_id
1 'polypeptide(L)'
;MKNFTKQLTYLVLTLLTLIAGYAYLRYAYKVTDSTPFTQEIVLIILGTIATVFITALLLNKQTAVEIEKEQNIRFLDLKAETYEKLLHLIESMAEKNQFNATDITKLQFITHRLAIFASPDVLNEYTNFLNVVSALSVDATFENDMQKLSEALEKLTVQIRFDLLGENHAQKDYSIEQIKKIIHKNSNSSSKIHIE
;
A
#
# COMPACT_ATOMS: atom_id res chain seq x y z
N MET A 1 -1.91 30.46 -4.67
CA MET A 1 -3.06 31.39 -4.66
C MET A 1 -4.28 30.90 -5.45
N LYS A 2 -4.16 30.46 -6.71
CA LYS A 2 -5.30 30.10 -7.58
C LYS A 2 -6.20 28.94 -7.06
N ASN A 3 -5.63 27.94 -6.38
CA ASN A 3 -6.39 26.83 -5.79
C ASN A 3 -7.19 27.23 -4.54
N PHE A 4 -6.64 28.17 -3.74
CA PHE A 4 -7.30 28.67 -2.54
C PHE A 4 -8.55 29.48 -2.89
N THR A 5 -8.48 30.34 -3.92
CA THR A 5 -9.64 31.10 -4.41
C THR A 5 -10.74 30.16 -4.93
N LYS A 6 -10.39 29.09 -5.65
CA LYS A 6 -11.37 28.08 -6.10
C LYS A 6 -12.03 27.34 -4.94
N GLN A 7 -11.26 26.87 -3.96
CA GLN A 7 -11.81 26.24 -2.75
C GLN A 7 -12.75 27.20 -2.00
N LEU A 8 -12.37 28.47 -1.88
CA LEU A 8 -13.22 29.48 -1.24
C LEU A 8 -14.52 29.71 -2.04
N THR A 9 -14.44 29.76 -3.37
CA THR A 9 -15.63 29.87 -4.23
C THR A 9 -16.56 28.66 -4.07
N TYR A 10 -16.03 27.43 -4.07
CA TYR A 10 -16.84 26.23 -3.84
C TYR A 10 -17.48 26.22 -2.45
N LEU A 11 -16.77 26.69 -1.43
CA LEU A 11 -17.28 26.76 -0.06
C LEU A 11 -18.44 27.78 0.04
N VAL A 12 -18.28 28.97 -0.54
CA VAL A 12 -19.33 30.00 -0.57
C VAL A 12 -20.55 29.51 -1.37
N LEU A 13 -20.35 28.85 -2.51
CA LEU A 13 -21.44 28.30 -3.32
C LEU A 13 -22.21 27.21 -2.56
N THR A 14 -21.49 26.34 -1.84
CA THR A 14 -22.09 25.28 -1.01
C THR A 14 -22.90 25.88 0.14
N LEU A 15 -22.35 26.91 0.80
CA LEU A 15 -23.02 27.62 1.89
C LEU A 15 -24.31 28.32 1.39
N LEU A 16 -24.26 29.00 0.25
CA LEU A 16 -25.43 29.63 -0.37
C LEU A 16 -26.50 28.60 -0.71
N THR A 17 -26.10 27.45 -1.26
CA THR A 17 -27.02 26.36 -1.62
C THR A 17 -27.72 25.80 -0.37
N LEU A 18 -26.99 25.63 0.73
CA LEU A 18 -27.55 25.20 2.03
C LEU A 18 -28.57 26.21 2.58
N ILE A 19 -28.22 27.50 2.57
CA ILE A 19 -29.10 28.57 3.06
C ILE A 19 -30.37 28.66 2.21
N ALA A 20 -30.24 28.61 0.88
CA ALA A 20 -31.37 28.65 -0.03
C ALA A 20 -32.28 27.41 0.14
N GLY A 21 -31.70 26.23 0.28
CA GLY A 21 -32.43 24.99 0.55
C GLY A 21 -33.21 25.06 1.86
N TYR A 22 -32.59 25.54 2.95
CA TYR A 22 -33.27 25.74 4.23
C TYR A 22 -34.41 26.75 4.13
N ALA A 23 -34.18 27.89 3.48
CA ALA A 23 -35.20 28.92 3.30
C ALA A 23 -36.40 28.41 2.48
N TYR A 24 -36.15 27.64 1.43
CA TYR A 24 -37.20 27.00 0.63
C TYR A 24 -38.03 26.02 1.46
N LEU A 25 -37.39 25.14 2.23
CA LEU A 25 -38.09 24.20 3.12
C LEU A 25 -38.93 24.92 4.17
N ARG A 26 -38.38 25.98 4.78
CA ARG A 26 -39.08 26.84 5.74
C ARG A 26 -40.30 27.53 5.11
N TYR A 27 -40.15 28.01 3.88
CA TYR A 27 -41.24 28.63 3.12
C TYR A 27 -42.33 27.62 2.76
N ALA A 28 -41.94 26.46 2.24
CA ALA A 28 -42.87 25.38 1.92
C ALA A 28 -43.67 24.94 3.17
N TYR A 29 -43.01 24.83 4.31
CA TYR A 29 -43.69 24.54 5.59
C TYR A 29 -44.72 25.61 5.94
N LYS A 30 -44.33 26.90 5.90
CA LYS A 30 -45.20 28.03 6.26
C LYS A 30 -46.39 28.22 5.31
N VAL A 31 -46.22 27.98 4.01
CA VAL A 31 -47.32 28.08 3.02
C VAL A 31 -48.36 26.99 3.24
N THR A 32 -47.96 25.87 3.85
CA THR A 32 -48.83 24.71 4.04
C THR A 32 -49.49 24.69 5.43
N ASP A 33 -49.18 25.66 6.32
CA ASP A 33 -49.74 25.77 7.68
C ASP A 33 -51.28 25.85 7.70
N SER A 34 -51.90 26.38 6.65
CA SER A 34 -53.37 26.49 6.56
C SER A 34 -54.07 25.19 6.11
N THR A 35 -53.33 24.15 5.72
CA THR A 35 -53.86 22.90 5.17
C THR A 35 -53.09 21.69 5.73
N PRO A 36 -53.53 21.12 6.88
CA PRO A 36 -52.81 20.06 7.58
C PRO A 36 -52.50 18.83 6.71
N PHE A 37 -53.44 18.42 5.87
CA PHE A 37 -53.28 17.28 4.96
C PHE A 37 -52.18 17.48 3.91
N THR A 38 -52.09 18.67 3.31
CA THR A 38 -51.06 18.99 2.31
C THR A 38 -49.68 19.03 2.95
N GLN A 39 -49.59 19.46 4.21
CA GLN A 39 -48.33 19.55 4.95
C GLN A 39 -47.75 18.15 5.21
N GLU A 40 -48.58 17.20 5.65
CA GLU A 40 -48.17 15.81 5.85
C GLU A 40 -47.66 15.18 4.56
N ILE A 41 -48.36 15.36 3.44
CA ILE A 41 -47.94 14.83 2.13
C ILE A 41 -46.59 15.41 1.71
N VAL A 42 -46.41 16.73 1.84
CA VAL A 42 -45.14 17.40 1.49
C VAL A 42 -43.99 16.88 2.36
N LEU A 43 -44.20 16.69 3.66
CA LEU A 43 -43.20 16.14 4.58
C LEU A 43 -42.85 14.69 4.26
N ILE A 44 -43.83 13.86 3.93
CA ILE A 44 -43.60 12.46 3.53
C ILE A 44 -42.75 12.43 2.26
N ILE A 45 -43.12 13.20 1.22
CA ILE A 45 -42.38 13.24 -0.04
C ILE A 45 -40.94 13.73 0.18
N LEU A 46 -40.76 14.80 0.96
CA LEU A 46 -39.43 15.32 1.31
C LEU A 46 -38.60 14.31 2.08
N GLY A 47 -39.20 13.64 3.07
CA GLY A 47 -38.55 12.59 3.85
C GLY A 47 -38.13 11.41 2.98
N THR A 48 -39.00 10.96 2.06
CA THR A 48 -38.69 9.88 1.12
C THR A 48 -37.56 10.28 0.16
N ILE A 49 -37.62 11.47 -0.44
CA ILE A 49 -36.57 11.97 -1.35
C ILE A 49 -35.23 12.06 -0.60
N ALA A 50 -35.23 12.64 0.60
CA ALA A 50 -34.02 12.73 1.42
C ALA A 50 -33.46 11.33 1.75
N THR A 51 -34.32 10.39 2.13
CA THR A 51 -33.92 9.01 2.46
C THR A 51 -33.32 8.30 1.26
N VAL A 52 -33.96 8.38 0.08
CA VAL A 52 -33.45 7.80 -1.16
C VAL A 52 -32.09 8.42 -1.53
N PHE A 53 -31.98 9.75 -1.42
CA PHE A 53 -30.74 10.46 -1.75
C PHE A 53 -29.59 10.09 -0.81
N ILE A 54 -29.83 10.08 0.51
CA ILE A 54 -28.85 9.67 1.51
C ILE A 54 -28.41 8.22 1.26
N THR A 55 -29.36 7.33 1.00
CA THR A 55 -29.07 5.91 0.74
C THR A 55 -28.21 5.75 -0.53
N ALA A 56 -28.55 6.46 -1.60
CA ALA A 56 -27.77 6.46 -2.84
C ALA A 56 -26.33 6.97 -2.62
N LEU A 57 -26.15 8.04 -1.83
CA LEU A 57 -24.82 8.56 -1.46
C LEU A 57 -24.02 7.54 -0.63
N LEU A 58 -24.66 6.92 0.37
CA LEU A 58 -24.02 5.93 1.23
C LEU A 58 -23.60 4.68 0.44
N LEU A 59 -24.45 4.18 -0.47
CA LEU A 59 -24.13 3.04 -1.32
C LEU A 59 -22.96 3.37 -2.24
N ASN A 60 -22.99 4.52 -2.93
CA ASN A 60 -21.90 4.92 -3.82
C ASN A 60 -20.57 5.05 -3.04
N LYS A 61 -20.60 5.69 -1.87
CA LYS A 61 -19.39 5.82 -1.05
C LYS A 61 -18.87 4.46 -0.57
N GLN A 62 -19.74 3.54 -0.18
CA GLN A 62 -19.35 2.19 0.21
C GLN A 62 -18.72 1.44 -0.98
N THR A 63 -19.36 1.44 -2.15
CA THR A 63 -18.83 0.80 -3.36
C THR A 63 -17.46 1.38 -3.74
N ALA A 64 -17.28 2.70 -3.66
CA ALA A 64 -15.98 3.32 -3.95
C ALA A 64 -14.88 2.86 -2.98
N VAL A 65 -15.19 2.79 -1.67
CA VAL A 65 -14.26 2.30 -0.65
C VAL A 65 -13.95 0.81 -0.85
N GLU A 66 -14.93 0.01 -1.24
CA GLU A 66 -14.74 -1.42 -1.50
C GLU A 66 -13.86 -1.67 -2.73
N ILE A 67 -14.08 -0.91 -3.81
CA ILE A 67 -13.22 -0.95 -5.00
C ILE A 67 -11.78 -0.57 -4.65
N GLU A 68 -11.58 0.51 -3.91
CA GLU A 68 -10.25 0.96 -3.47
C GLU A 68 -9.57 -0.11 -2.61
N LYS A 69 -10.32 -0.72 -1.69
CA LYS A 69 -9.84 -1.85 -0.87
C LYS A 69 -9.42 -3.04 -1.73
N GLU A 70 -10.25 -3.44 -2.69
CA GLU A 70 -9.95 -4.57 -3.58
C GLU A 70 -8.70 -4.31 -4.43
N GLN A 71 -8.57 -3.09 -4.97
CA GLN A 71 -7.37 -2.67 -5.70
C GLN A 71 -6.12 -2.73 -4.82
N ASN A 72 -6.20 -2.24 -3.58
CA ASN A 72 -5.08 -2.29 -2.64
C ASN A 72 -4.69 -3.73 -2.28
N ILE A 73 -5.66 -4.63 -2.07
CA ILE A 73 -5.39 -6.06 -1.82
C ILE A 73 -4.68 -6.69 -3.01
N ARG A 74 -5.21 -6.50 -4.23
CA ARG A 74 -4.59 -7.03 -5.45
C ARG A 74 -3.16 -6.52 -5.64
N PHE A 75 -2.92 -5.25 -5.32
CA PHE A 75 -1.57 -4.66 -5.40
C PHE A 75 -0.64 -5.27 -4.35
N LEU A 76 -1.11 -5.46 -3.12
CA LEU A 76 -0.37 -6.11 -2.05
C LEU A 76 -0.03 -7.57 -2.41
N ASP A 77 -0.96 -8.31 -3.00
CA ASP A 77 -0.73 -9.68 -3.47
C ASP A 77 0.36 -9.73 -4.56
N LEU A 78 0.31 -8.82 -5.54
CA LEU A 78 1.33 -8.71 -6.59
C LEU A 78 2.73 -8.38 -6.02
N LYS A 79 2.79 -7.51 -5.00
CA LYS A 79 4.03 -7.23 -4.27
C LYS A 79 4.55 -8.50 -3.60
N ALA A 80 3.71 -9.15 -2.79
CA ALA A 80 4.08 -10.35 -2.05
C ALA A 80 4.57 -11.46 -2.98
N GLU A 81 3.84 -11.75 -4.05
CA GLU A 81 4.21 -12.75 -5.05
C GLU A 81 5.56 -12.43 -5.72
N THR A 82 5.85 -11.16 -5.98
CA THR A 82 7.12 -10.78 -6.60
C THR A 82 8.28 -10.89 -5.60
N TYR A 83 8.07 -10.50 -4.35
CA TYR A 83 9.08 -10.67 -3.30
C TYR A 83 9.34 -12.15 -2.99
N GLU A 84 8.32 -12.99 -2.96
CA GLU A 84 8.44 -14.44 -2.84
C GLU A 84 9.26 -15.03 -4.00
N LYS A 85 8.94 -14.65 -5.24
CA LYS A 85 9.71 -15.06 -6.44
C LYS A 85 11.16 -14.62 -6.38
N LEU A 86 11.44 -13.43 -5.82
CA LEU A 86 12.81 -12.97 -5.60
C LEU A 86 13.54 -13.85 -4.58
N LEU A 87 12.92 -14.12 -3.43
CA LEU A 87 13.52 -14.94 -2.38
C LEU A 87 13.79 -16.37 -2.88
N HIS A 88 12.85 -17.00 -3.59
CA HIS A 88 13.07 -18.32 -4.20
C HIS A 88 14.19 -18.31 -5.24
N LEU A 89 14.31 -17.23 -6.01
CA LEU A 89 15.41 -17.12 -6.96
C LEU A 89 16.75 -17.06 -6.22
N ILE A 90 16.85 -16.26 -5.15
CA ILE A 90 18.05 -16.12 -4.32
C ILE A 90 18.40 -17.46 -3.66
N GLU A 91 17.41 -18.15 -3.09
CA GLU A 91 17.54 -19.50 -2.52
C GLU A 91 18.12 -20.47 -3.57
N SER A 92 17.51 -20.54 -4.76
CA SER A 92 17.97 -21.43 -5.83
C SER A 92 19.38 -21.11 -6.35
N MET A 93 19.82 -19.87 -6.23
CA MET A 93 21.18 -19.46 -6.57
C MET A 93 22.17 -19.88 -5.48
N ALA A 94 21.79 -19.71 -4.21
CA ALA A 94 22.60 -20.12 -3.07
C ALA A 94 22.81 -21.65 -3.05
N GLU A 95 21.79 -22.45 -3.37
CA GLU A 95 21.90 -23.92 -3.45
C GLU A 95 22.90 -24.39 -4.51
N LYS A 96 22.96 -23.71 -5.66
CA LYS A 96 23.80 -24.13 -6.78
C LYS A 96 25.27 -23.75 -6.62
N ASN A 97 25.61 -22.89 -5.64
CA ASN A 97 26.95 -22.31 -5.45
C ASN A 97 27.59 -21.70 -6.72
N GLN A 98 26.78 -21.35 -7.73
CA GLN A 98 27.22 -20.74 -8.98
C GLN A 98 26.09 -19.91 -9.61
N PHE A 99 26.43 -18.74 -10.14
CA PHE A 99 25.50 -17.90 -10.89
C PHE A 99 25.54 -18.26 -12.37
N ASN A 100 24.45 -18.81 -12.90
CA ASN A 100 24.31 -19.04 -14.33
C ASN A 100 23.75 -17.79 -15.04
N ALA A 101 24.06 -17.59 -16.32
CA ALA A 101 23.53 -16.51 -17.15
C ALA A 101 21.98 -16.46 -17.16
N THR A 102 21.34 -17.63 -17.07
CA THR A 102 19.88 -17.74 -16.92
C THR A 102 19.37 -17.10 -15.63
N ASP A 103 20.10 -17.23 -14.53
CA ASP A 103 19.70 -16.73 -13.22
C ASP A 103 19.92 -15.20 -13.13
N ILE A 104 20.97 -14.67 -13.78
CA ILE A 104 21.16 -13.23 -13.98
C ILE A 104 20.04 -12.63 -14.84
N THR A 105 19.62 -13.32 -15.91
CA THR A 105 18.50 -12.88 -16.75
C THR A 105 17.21 -12.80 -15.94
N LYS A 106 16.94 -13.80 -15.08
CA LYS A 106 15.78 -13.77 -14.18
C LYS A 106 15.83 -12.59 -13.20
N LEU A 107 17.00 -12.25 -12.65
CA LEU A 107 17.16 -11.06 -11.80
C LEU A 107 16.79 -9.77 -12.53
N GLN A 108 17.18 -9.61 -13.80
CA GLN A 108 16.80 -8.44 -14.59
C GLN A 108 15.28 -8.32 -14.74
N PHE A 109 14.59 -9.42 -15.03
CA PHE A 109 13.13 -9.41 -15.10
C PHE A 109 12.48 -9.09 -13.74
N ILE A 110 13.03 -9.60 -12.63
CA ILE A 110 12.56 -9.24 -11.29
C ILE A 110 12.81 -7.76 -11.01
N THR A 111 13.95 -7.21 -11.43
CA THR A 111 14.27 -5.78 -11.30
C THR A 111 13.20 -4.91 -11.95
N HIS A 112 12.81 -5.24 -13.20
CA HIS A 112 11.76 -4.52 -13.90
C HIS A 112 10.39 -4.67 -13.23
N ARG A 113 10.08 -5.85 -12.68
CA ARG A 113 8.83 -6.05 -11.94
C ARG A 113 8.80 -5.24 -10.64
N LEU A 114 9.89 -5.24 -9.88
CA LEU A 114 10.04 -4.44 -8.65
C LEU A 114 9.83 -2.95 -8.94
N ALA A 115 10.39 -2.43 -10.04
CA ALA A 115 10.26 -1.03 -10.42
C ALA A 115 8.80 -0.55 -10.63
N ILE A 116 7.84 -1.47 -10.82
CA ILE A 116 6.43 -1.11 -11.01
C ILE A 116 5.75 -0.71 -9.69
N PHE A 117 6.14 -1.31 -8.56
CA PHE A 117 5.38 -1.19 -7.30
C PHE A 117 6.22 -1.05 -6.03
N ALA A 118 7.52 -1.34 -6.07
CA ALA A 118 8.38 -1.29 -4.90
C ALA A 118 8.71 0.17 -4.53
N SER A 119 8.81 0.44 -3.23
CA SER A 119 9.28 1.75 -2.75
C SER A 119 10.73 2.03 -3.17
N PRO A 120 11.11 3.32 -3.23
CA PRO A 120 12.49 3.73 -3.52
C PRO A 120 13.51 3.08 -2.56
N ASP A 121 13.14 2.91 -1.29
CA ASP A 121 14.02 2.30 -0.28
C ASP A 121 14.32 0.83 -0.59
N VAL A 122 13.33 0.07 -1.05
CA VAL A 122 13.52 -1.31 -1.51
C VAL A 122 14.41 -1.36 -2.76
N LEU A 123 14.19 -0.47 -3.74
CA LEU A 123 15.00 -0.45 -4.96
C LEU A 123 16.47 -0.10 -4.68
N ASN A 124 16.73 0.79 -3.73
CA ASN A 124 18.08 1.15 -3.30
C ASN A 124 18.79 -0.04 -2.65
N GLU A 125 18.15 -0.72 -1.69
CA GLU A 125 18.75 -1.90 -1.06
C GLU A 125 18.86 -3.09 -2.02
N TYR A 126 17.92 -3.22 -2.96
CA TYR A 126 18.00 -4.23 -4.00
C TYR A 126 19.21 -3.99 -4.93
N THR A 127 19.52 -2.74 -5.25
CA THR A 127 20.73 -2.37 -6.01
C THR A 127 22.00 -2.73 -5.22
N ASN A 128 22.03 -2.46 -3.91
CA ASN A 128 23.13 -2.88 -3.05
C ASN A 128 23.32 -4.40 -3.05
N PHE A 129 22.21 -5.13 -2.96
CA PHE A 129 22.20 -6.59 -3.04
C PHE A 129 22.76 -7.10 -4.39
N LEU A 130 22.32 -6.52 -5.52
CA LEU A 130 22.84 -6.88 -6.84
C LEU A 130 24.33 -6.61 -6.98
N ASN A 131 24.85 -5.53 -6.40
CA ASN A 131 26.28 -5.23 -6.41
C ASN A 131 27.08 -6.30 -5.65
N VAL A 132 26.57 -6.76 -4.50
CA VAL A 132 27.18 -7.87 -3.75
C VAL A 132 27.16 -9.14 -4.60
N VAL A 133 26.00 -9.53 -5.13
CA VAL A 133 25.87 -10.71 -6.01
C VAL A 133 26.82 -10.65 -7.21
N SER A 134 26.94 -9.49 -7.85
CA SER A 134 27.85 -9.29 -8.99
C SER A 134 29.31 -9.46 -8.58
N ALA A 135 29.73 -8.93 -7.43
CA ALA A 135 31.09 -9.09 -6.93
C ALA A 135 31.42 -10.58 -6.68
N LEU A 136 30.48 -11.33 -6.09
CA LEU A 136 30.65 -12.76 -5.81
C LEU A 136 30.70 -13.61 -7.08
N SER A 137 29.96 -13.20 -8.12
CA SER A 137 29.97 -13.92 -9.40
C SER A 137 31.32 -13.89 -10.12
N VAL A 138 32.18 -12.90 -9.83
CA VAL A 138 33.50 -12.74 -10.46
C VAL A 138 34.58 -13.58 -9.76
N ASP A 139 34.49 -13.78 -8.45
CA ASP A 139 35.52 -14.47 -7.64
C ASP A 139 35.39 -16.01 -7.58
N ALA A 140 34.34 -16.58 -8.18
CA ALA A 140 34.12 -18.02 -8.40
C ALA A 140 34.14 -18.94 -7.16
N THR A 141 34.30 -18.44 -5.93
CA THR A 141 34.20 -19.25 -4.70
C THR A 141 33.38 -18.53 -3.61
N PHE A 142 32.43 -19.26 -3.02
CA PHE A 142 31.43 -18.74 -2.06
C PHE A 142 31.83 -18.88 -0.58
N GLU A 143 32.90 -19.60 -0.25
CA GLU A 143 33.16 -20.06 1.11
C GLU A 143 33.41 -18.94 2.14
N ASN A 144 33.94 -17.78 1.73
CA ASN A 144 34.26 -16.69 2.65
C ASN A 144 33.34 -15.47 2.55
N ASP A 145 32.37 -15.49 1.63
CA ASP A 145 31.56 -14.31 1.29
C ASP A 145 30.05 -14.51 1.46
N MET A 146 29.60 -15.71 1.83
CA MET A 146 28.19 -15.98 2.17
C MET A 146 27.66 -15.07 3.28
N GLN A 147 28.54 -14.62 4.17
CA GLN A 147 28.19 -13.67 5.23
C GLN A 147 27.82 -12.29 4.67
N LYS A 148 28.52 -11.80 3.64
CA LYS A 148 28.19 -10.52 2.97
C LYS A 148 26.86 -10.62 2.22
N LEU A 149 26.61 -11.76 1.57
CA LEU A 149 25.34 -12.04 0.91
C LEU A 149 24.18 -12.07 1.92
N SER A 150 24.36 -12.74 3.06
CA SER A 150 23.39 -12.75 4.16
C SER A 150 23.10 -11.34 4.68
N GLU A 151 24.13 -10.52 4.91
CA GLU A 151 23.91 -9.15 5.42
C GLU A 151 23.19 -8.25 4.40
N ALA A 152 23.49 -8.40 3.11
CA ALA A 152 22.78 -7.68 2.05
C ALA A 152 21.31 -8.12 1.95
N LEU A 153 21.06 -9.43 2.05
CA LEU A 153 19.70 -9.98 2.06
C LEU A 153 18.91 -9.56 3.31
N GLU A 154 19.55 -9.46 4.47
CA GLU A 154 18.93 -8.96 5.71
C GLU A 154 18.44 -7.52 5.53
N LYS A 155 19.29 -6.62 4.99
CA LYS A 155 18.93 -5.22 4.74
C LYS A 155 17.75 -5.12 3.77
N LEU A 156 17.80 -5.89 2.68
CA LEU A 156 16.73 -5.95 1.69
C LEU A 156 15.42 -6.47 2.30
N THR A 157 15.48 -7.53 3.11
CA THR A 157 14.30 -8.13 3.76
C THR A 157 13.61 -7.16 4.70
N VAL A 158 14.39 -6.35 5.43
CA VAL A 158 13.84 -5.30 6.30
C VAL A 158 13.06 -4.26 5.50
N GLN A 159 13.58 -3.80 4.36
CA GLN A 159 12.85 -2.85 3.51
C GLN A 159 11.62 -3.47 2.86
N ILE A 160 11.71 -4.72 2.39
CA ILE A 160 10.56 -5.46 1.86
C ILE A 160 9.44 -5.56 2.90
N ARG A 161 9.78 -5.86 4.16
CA ARG A 161 8.81 -5.89 5.27
C ARG A 161 8.10 -4.54 5.43
N PHE A 162 8.84 -3.44 5.42
CA PHE A 162 8.24 -2.10 5.55
C PHE A 162 7.37 -1.75 4.34
N ASP A 163 7.81 -2.11 3.15
CA ASP A 163 7.07 -1.87 1.91
C ASP A 163 5.74 -2.65 1.84
N LEU A 164 5.71 -3.87 2.36
CA LEU A 164 4.51 -4.71 2.43
C LEU A 164 3.54 -4.27 3.52
N LEU A 165 4.03 -3.92 4.70
CA LEU A 165 3.16 -3.57 5.83
C LEU A 165 2.62 -2.14 5.75
N GLY A 166 3.13 -1.31 4.84
CA GLY A 166 2.77 0.11 4.76
C GLY A 166 3.08 0.87 6.06
N GLU A 167 3.98 0.33 6.88
CA GLU A 167 4.35 0.88 8.18
C GLU A 167 5.12 2.21 7.96
N ASN A 168 4.46 3.34 8.21
CA ASN A 168 5.16 4.61 8.34
C ASN A 168 6.16 4.53 9.50
N HIS A 169 7.34 5.15 9.31
CA HIS A 169 8.44 5.03 10.27
C HIS A 169 8.10 5.43 11.72
N ALA A 170 7.00 6.15 11.93
CA ALA A 170 6.56 6.72 13.20
C ALA A 170 5.69 5.80 14.07
N GLN A 171 5.20 4.66 13.55
CA GLN A 171 4.27 3.78 14.26
C GLN A 171 4.87 2.37 14.42
N LYS A 172 6.04 2.28 15.07
CA LYS A 172 6.79 1.04 15.21
C LYS A 172 6.82 0.51 16.64
N ASP A 173 6.46 -0.76 16.83
CA ASP A 173 6.75 -1.54 18.06
C ASP A 173 8.23 -1.95 18.14
N TYR A 174 8.92 -2.03 16.99
CA TYR A 174 10.34 -2.38 16.89
C TYR A 174 11.08 -1.47 15.91
N SER A 175 12.25 -0.97 16.32
CA SER A 175 13.16 -0.22 15.47
C SER A 175 13.75 -1.10 14.35
N ILE A 176 14.20 -0.45 13.27
CA ILE A 176 14.89 -1.11 12.13
C ILE A 176 16.07 -1.96 12.63
N GLU A 177 16.86 -1.42 13.55
CA GLU A 177 18.00 -2.10 14.15
C GLU A 177 17.60 -3.34 14.97
N GLN A 178 16.46 -3.30 15.66
CA GLN A 178 15.95 -4.47 16.39
C GLN A 178 15.49 -5.57 15.41
N ILE A 179 14.78 -5.21 14.35
CA ILE A 179 14.33 -6.17 13.33
C ILE A 179 15.54 -6.79 12.63
N LYS A 180 16.51 -5.98 12.20
CA LYS A 180 17.76 -6.47 11.59
C LYS A 180 18.48 -7.45 12.52
N LYS A 181 18.62 -7.11 13.80
CA LYS A 181 19.24 -8.00 14.81
C LYS A 181 18.50 -9.33 14.96
N ILE A 182 17.17 -9.33 14.93
CA ILE A 182 16.37 -10.56 15.02
C ILE A 182 16.59 -11.42 13.77
N ILE A 183 16.51 -10.83 12.58
CA ILE A 183 16.74 -11.56 11.31
C ILE A 183 18.16 -12.14 11.29
N HIS A 184 19.17 -11.33 11.63
CA HIS A 184 20.56 -11.77 11.68
C HIS A 184 20.77 -12.92 12.66
N LYS A 185 20.20 -12.81 13.87
CA LYS A 185 20.26 -13.87 14.89
C LYS A 185 19.62 -15.16 14.37
N ASN A 186 18.44 -15.06 13.77
CA ASN A 186 17.71 -16.22 13.26
C ASN A 186 18.45 -16.88 12.07
N SER A 187 18.93 -16.08 11.12
CA SER A 187 19.73 -16.56 9.97
C SER A 187 20.98 -17.32 10.45
N ASN A 188 21.75 -16.72 11.35
CA ASN A 188 22.95 -17.36 11.92
C ASN A 188 22.62 -18.64 12.70
N SER A 189 21.53 -18.65 13.48
CA SER A 189 21.09 -19.85 14.19
C SER A 189 20.74 -20.97 13.23
N SER A 190 20.04 -20.67 12.12
CA SER A 190 19.69 -21.67 11.10
C SER A 190 20.93 -22.24 10.40
N SER A 191 21.94 -21.42 10.10
CA SER A 191 23.19 -21.89 9.47
C SER A 191 24.02 -22.84 10.35
N LYS A 192 23.79 -22.84 11.67
CA LYS A 192 24.54 -23.66 12.66
C LYS A 192 23.84 -24.96 13.02
N ILE A 193 22.65 -25.23 12.46
CA ILE A 193 21.94 -26.49 12.69
C ILE A 193 22.73 -27.60 11.97
N HIS A 194 23.39 -28.47 12.74
CA HIS A 194 24.00 -29.68 12.21
C HIS A 194 22.90 -30.70 11.88
N ILE A 195 23.00 -31.29 10.70
CA ILE A 195 22.21 -32.45 10.30
C ILE A 195 22.99 -33.67 10.80
N GLU A 196 22.43 -34.41 11.76
CA GLU A 196 22.93 -35.73 12.18
C GLU A 196 22.69 -36.79 11.10
#